data_AF-D4XVF7-F1
#
_entry.id   AF-D4XVF7-F1
#
_cell.length_a   1.000
_cell.length_b   1.000
_cell.length_c   1.000
_cell.angle_alpha   90.00
_cell.angle_beta   90.00
_cell.angle_gamma   90.00
#
_symmetry.space_group_name_H-M   'P 1'
#
loop_
_entity.id
_entity.type
_entity.pdbx_description
1 polymer ?
#
loop_
_entity_poly.entity_id
_entity_poly.type
_entity_poly.pdbx_seq_one_letter_code
_entity_poly.pdbx_strand_id
1 'polypeptide(L)'
;MNYTIKEIKQNTDIINDLSLDVYDIFADLIKMLKYHQFKNKELETKLLEFKLNPNSSRVRKNLEEFSILFAYLLFSEGKYTKELPEKAAKVSKEVKESKSLEDFIAKVYETYGPRVNMEAIGTLFHLFKLDGTSKDLIALLEFNLFDQKTLELLDKMTFIFHPFNGCDAPL
;
A
#
# COMPACT_ATOMS: atom_id res chain seq x y z
N MET A 1 -6.13 16.95 -9.24
CA MET A 1 -6.45 16.33 -10.54
C MET A 1 -7.28 15.09 -10.26
N ASN A 2 -8.27 14.78 -11.10
CA ASN A 2 -9.24 13.71 -10.85
C ASN A 2 -9.12 12.64 -11.92
N TYR A 3 -8.95 11.37 -11.51
CA TYR A 3 -8.77 10.25 -12.44
C TYR A 3 -9.54 9.02 -11.99
N THR A 4 -9.92 8.18 -12.95
CA THR A 4 -10.43 6.81 -12.73
C THR A 4 -9.30 5.80 -12.80
N ILE A 5 -9.50 4.57 -12.28
CA ILE A 5 -8.52 3.47 -12.46
C ILE A 5 -8.21 3.24 -13.94
N LYS A 6 -9.21 3.35 -14.82
CA LYS A 6 -9.02 3.18 -16.26
C LYS A 6 -8.06 4.22 -16.83
N GLU A 7 -8.23 5.50 -16.48
CA GLU A 7 -7.36 6.59 -16.94
C GLU A 7 -5.94 6.43 -16.41
N ILE A 8 -5.78 5.99 -15.16
CA ILE A 8 -4.48 5.69 -14.54
C ILE A 8 -3.79 4.52 -15.29
N LYS A 9 -4.51 3.41 -15.56
CA LYS A 9 -3.99 2.28 -16.37
C LYS A 9 -3.54 2.73 -17.76
N GLN A 10 -4.22 3.71 -18.35
CA GLN A 10 -3.90 4.26 -19.67
C GLN A 10 -2.80 5.34 -19.64
N ASN A 11 -2.28 5.68 -18.46
CA ASN A 11 -1.34 6.79 -18.25
C ASN A 11 -1.86 8.11 -18.84
N THR A 12 -3.15 8.39 -18.64
CA THR A 12 -3.78 9.62 -19.14
C THR A 12 -3.09 10.83 -18.53
N ASP A 13 -2.78 11.83 -19.35
CA ASP A 13 -2.04 13.03 -18.94
C ASP A 13 -0.72 12.72 -18.20
N ILE A 14 -0.04 11.63 -18.57
CA ILE A 14 1.24 11.17 -17.98
C ILE A 14 1.20 11.00 -16.45
N ILE A 15 0.01 10.77 -15.87
CA ILE A 15 -0.21 10.72 -14.40
C ILE A 15 0.64 9.69 -13.66
N ASN A 16 1.07 8.63 -14.34
CA ASN A 16 1.91 7.58 -13.76
C ASN A 16 3.38 8.01 -13.64
N ASP A 17 3.78 9.08 -14.35
CA ASP A 17 5.14 9.62 -14.38
C ASP A 17 5.27 10.92 -13.58
N LEU A 18 4.17 11.42 -13.01
CA LEU A 18 4.15 12.54 -12.07
C LEU A 18 4.45 12.07 -10.65
N SER A 19 5.23 12.87 -9.92
CA SER A 19 5.32 12.76 -8.46
C SER A 19 4.09 13.40 -7.83
N LEU A 20 3.37 12.62 -7.04
CA LEU A 20 2.12 12.96 -6.40
C LEU A 20 2.28 13.01 -4.88
N ASP A 21 1.37 13.70 -4.21
CA ASP A 21 1.33 13.74 -2.76
C ASP A 21 1.15 12.32 -2.17
N VAL A 22 2.05 11.95 -1.26
CA VAL A 22 2.03 10.69 -0.52
C VAL A 22 0.75 10.51 0.28
N TYR A 23 0.16 11.59 0.80
CA TYR A 23 -1.08 11.56 1.56
C TYR A 23 -2.28 11.21 0.69
N ASP A 24 -2.31 11.71 -0.56
CA ASP A 24 -3.36 11.37 -1.52
C ASP A 24 -3.28 9.90 -1.92
N ILE A 25 -2.08 9.41 -2.26
CA ILE A 25 -1.88 8.00 -2.60
C ILE A 25 -2.28 7.08 -1.44
N PHE A 26 -1.88 7.43 -0.21
CA PHE A 26 -2.29 6.69 0.96
C PHE A 26 -3.81 6.70 1.14
N ALA A 27 -4.45 7.87 1.05
CA ALA A 27 -5.90 8.01 1.20
C ALA A 27 -6.65 7.19 0.15
N ASP A 28 -6.17 7.19 -1.09
CA ASP A 28 -6.76 6.45 -2.20
C ASP A 28 -6.54 4.93 -2.09
N LEU A 29 -5.39 4.47 -1.59
CA LEU A 29 -5.18 3.06 -1.23
C LEU A 29 -6.18 2.62 -0.15
N ILE A 30 -6.30 3.37 0.95
CA ILE A 30 -7.28 3.09 2.01
C ILE A 30 -8.71 3.08 1.45
N LYS A 31 -9.02 4.02 0.54
CA LYS A 31 -10.33 4.10 -0.13
C LYS A 31 -10.65 2.83 -0.93
N MET A 32 -9.68 2.27 -1.65
CA MET A 32 -9.85 0.99 -2.35
C MET A 32 -10.01 -0.17 -1.36
N LEU A 33 -9.19 -0.20 -0.31
CA LEU A 33 -9.22 -1.26 0.71
C LEU A 33 -10.55 -1.34 1.48
N LYS A 34 -11.32 -0.24 1.58
CA LYS A 34 -12.68 -0.28 2.15
C LYS A 34 -13.64 -1.23 1.42
N TYR A 35 -13.34 -1.62 0.18
CA TYR A 35 -14.12 -2.59 -0.58
C TYR A 35 -13.58 -4.02 -0.49
N HIS A 36 -12.42 -4.22 0.15
CA HIS A 36 -11.88 -5.55 0.37
C HIS A 36 -12.67 -6.28 1.48
N GLN A 37 -12.94 -7.57 1.28
CA GLN A 37 -13.57 -8.42 2.28
C GLN A 37 -12.49 -9.08 3.15
N PHE A 38 -12.10 -8.38 4.22
CA PHE A 38 -11.08 -8.87 5.15
C PHE A 38 -11.52 -10.15 5.85
N LYS A 39 -10.61 -11.13 5.90
CA LYS A 39 -10.80 -12.33 6.72
C LYS A 39 -10.48 -12.06 8.18
N ASN A 40 -9.49 -11.20 8.45
CA ASN A 40 -9.09 -10.83 9.79
C ASN A 40 -9.67 -9.45 10.17
N LYS A 41 -10.59 -9.44 11.16
CA LYS A 41 -11.24 -8.21 11.66
C LYS A 41 -10.29 -7.27 12.39
N GLU A 42 -9.27 -7.78 13.08
CA GLU A 42 -8.27 -6.93 13.71
C GLU A 42 -7.41 -6.20 12.66
N LEU A 43 -7.02 -6.92 11.61
CA LEU A 43 -6.30 -6.36 10.47
C LEU A 43 -7.12 -5.27 9.77
N GLU A 44 -8.41 -5.54 9.51
CA GLU A 44 -9.36 -4.58 8.94
C GLU A 44 -9.37 -3.27 9.74
N THR A 45 -9.61 -3.35 11.04
CA THR A 45 -9.65 -2.19 11.92
C THR A 45 -8.32 -1.43 11.89
N LYS A 46 -7.20 -2.12 12.10
CA LYS A 46 -5.88 -1.48 12.14
C LYS A 46 -5.50 -0.82 10.83
N LEU A 47 -5.87 -1.40 9.68
CA LEU A 47 -5.57 -0.81 8.36
C LEU A 47 -6.50 0.36 8.02
N LEU A 48 -7.82 0.18 8.17
CA LEU A 48 -8.79 1.20 7.73
C LEU A 48 -8.83 2.42 8.65
N GLU A 49 -8.45 2.27 9.92
CA GLU A 49 -8.32 3.37 10.87
C GLU A 49 -6.92 4.01 10.87
N PHE A 50 -5.97 3.45 10.12
CA PHE A 50 -4.61 4.00 10.04
C PHE A 50 -4.66 5.41 9.43
N LYS A 51 -3.97 6.35 10.07
CA LYS A 51 -3.83 7.73 9.60
C LYS A 51 -2.36 8.09 9.54
N LEU A 52 -1.89 8.53 8.38
CA LEU A 52 -0.56 9.11 8.28
C LEU A 52 -0.44 10.32 9.20
N ASN A 53 0.63 10.36 9.97
CA ASN A 53 0.93 11.49 10.84
C ASN A 53 1.22 12.73 9.97
N PRO A 54 0.51 13.85 10.16
CA PRO A 54 0.76 15.07 9.39
C PRO A 54 2.11 15.72 9.73
N ASN A 55 2.74 15.33 10.85
CA ASN A 55 4.09 15.77 11.19
C ASN A 55 5.11 14.99 10.36
N SER A 56 5.73 15.69 9.42
CA SER A 56 6.71 15.18 8.46
C SER A 56 7.81 14.32 9.12
N SER A 57 8.32 14.72 10.29
CA SER A 57 9.35 13.97 11.04
C SER A 57 8.91 12.57 11.52
N ARG A 58 7.61 12.30 11.57
CA ARG A 58 7.03 11.03 12.03
C ARG A 58 6.41 10.20 10.92
N VAL A 59 6.23 10.75 9.72
CA VAL A 59 5.63 10.04 8.57
C VAL A 59 6.38 8.74 8.30
N ARG A 60 7.72 8.77 8.29
CA ARG A 60 8.52 7.55 8.03
C ARG A 60 8.20 6.44 9.04
N LYS A 61 8.27 6.73 10.35
CA LYS A 61 7.96 5.73 11.38
C LYS A 61 6.53 5.18 11.24
N ASN A 62 5.60 6.03 10.85
CA ASN A 62 4.20 5.64 10.66
C ASN A 62 4.02 4.77 9.41
N LEU A 63 4.74 5.06 8.32
CA LEU A 63 4.76 4.20 7.14
C LEU A 63 5.46 2.87 7.40
N GLU A 64 6.48 2.84 8.27
CA GLU A 64 7.08 1.58 8.72
C GLU A 64 6.03 0.68 9.40
N GLU A 65 5.24 1.22 10.33
CA GLU A 65 4.13 0.50 10.99
C GLU A 65 3.06 0.06 9.98
N PHE A 66 2.62 0.97 9.10
CA PHE A 66 1.64 0.66 8.05
C PHE A 66 2.14 -0.43 7.11
N SER A 67 3.43 -0.41 6.74
CA SER A 67 4.01 -1.39 5.82
C SER A 67 3.89 -2.82 6.34
N ILE A 68 3.92 -3.02 7.66
CA ILE A 68 3.80 -4.35 8.28
C ILE A 68 2.37 -4.86 8.13
N LEU A 69 1.39 -4.02 8.48
CA LEU A 69 -0.04 -4.36 8.32
C LEU A 69 -0.37 -4.63 6.85
N PHE A 70 0.15 -3.78 5.96
CA PHE A 70 -0.08 -3.89 4.53
C PHE A 70 0.58 -5.14 3.94
N ALA A 71 1.83 -5.44 4.31
CA ALA A 71 2.51 -6.69 3.93
C ALA A 71 1.70 -7.93 4.32
N TYR A 72 1.20 -7.95 5.57
CA TYR A 72 0.41 -9.06 6.06
C TYR A 72 -0.86 -9.23 5.23
N LEU A 73 -1.62 -8.16 4.95
CA LEU A 73 -2.78 -8.20 4.07
C LEU A 73 -2.44 -8.77 2.68
N LEU A 74 -1.44 -8.17 2.02
CA LEU A 74 -1.06 -8.51 0.65
C LEU A 74 -0.69 -9.98 0.50
N PHE A 75 0.05 -10.54 1.46
CA PHE A 75 0.59 -11.89 1.32
C PHE A 75 -0.22 -12.98 2.02
N SER A 76 -1.09 -12.64 2.99
CA SER A 76 -2.00 -13.61 3.62
C SER A 76 -3.34 -13.72 2.88
N GLU A 77 -3.83 -12.61 2.30
CA GLU A 77 -5.14 -12.56 1.64
C GLU A 77 -5.04 -12.39 0.12
N GLY A 78 -3.97 -11.74 -0.36
CA GLY A 78 -3.74 -11.50 -1.78
C GLY A 78 -3.19 -12.71 -2.54
N LYS A 79 -3.44 -12.69 -3.85
CA LYS A 79 -2.92 -13.64 -4.84
C LYS A 79 -2.14 -12.87 -5.89
N TYR A 80 -0.83 -12.76 -5.69
CA TYR A 80 0.08 -12.17 -6.67
C TYR A 80 0.56 -13.25 -7.65
N THR A 81 0.40 -13.01 -8.95
CA THR A 81 0.67 -14.01 -10.00
C THR A 81 2.02 -13.83 -10.68
N LYS A 82 2.69 -12.70 -10.48
CA LYS A 82 4.03 -12.42 -11.02
C LYS A 82 5.11 -12.83 -10.03
N GLU A 83 6.34 -12.92 -10.52
CA GLU A 83 7.50 -13.11 -9.66
C GLU A 83 7.70 -11.89 -8.75
N LEU A 84 7.85 -12.14 -7.46
CA LEU A 84 8.10 -11.09 -6.47
C LEU A 84 9.59 -10.74 -6.47
N PRO A 85 9.96 -9.45 -6.31
CA PRO A 85 11.32 -9.07 -5.99
C PRO A 85 11.83 -9.83 -4.76
N GLU A 86 13.11 -10.19 -4.73
CA GLU A 86 13.71 -11.04 -3.67
C GLU A 86 13.35 -10.59 -2.25
N LYS A 87 13.44 -9.28 -1.98
CA LYS A 87 13.08 -8.70 -0.68
C LYS A 87 11.60 -8.94 -0.33
N ALA A 88 10.69 -8.72 -1.27
CA ALA A 88 9.26 -8.94 -1.08
C ALA A 88 8.90 -10.44 -1.00
N ALA A 89 9.62 -11.30 -1.74
CA ALA A 89 9.44 -12.75 -1.67
C ALA A 89 9.79 -13.29 -0.28
N LYS A 90 10.84 -12.76 0.36
CA LYS A 90 11.20 -13.12 1.74
C LYS A 90 10.09 -12.74 2.72
N VAL A 91 9.57 -11.52 2.66
CA VAL A 91 8.44 -11.08 3.51
C VAL A 91 7.19 -11.94 3.25
N SER A 92 6.89 -12.25 1.99
CA SER A 92 5.77 -13.14 1.62
C SER A 92 5.89 -14.51 2.27
N LYS A 93 7.10 -15.10 2.26
CA LYS A 93 7.36 -16.38 2.93
C LYS A 93 7.12 -16.27 4.44
N GLU A 94 7.61 -15.21 5.06
CA GLU A 94 7.45 -15.01 6.50
C GLU A 94 5.99 -14.83 6.91
N VAL A 95 5.20 -14.05 6.15
CA VAL A 95 3.75 -13.90 6.39
C VAL A 95 3.04 -15.26 6.30
N LYS A 96 3.40 -16.10 5.33
CA LYS A 96 2.81 -17.44 5.14
C LYS A 96 3.20 -18.43 6.23
N GLU A 97 4.36 -18.25 6.84
CA GLU A 97 4.82 -19.07 7.97
C GLU A 97 4.26 -18.58 9.31
N SER A 98 3.82 -17.33 9.39
CA SER A 98 3.25 -16.75 10.59
C SER A 98 1.85 -17.30 10.89
N LYS A 99 1.57 -17.52 12.18
CA LYS A 99 0.30 -18.09 12.63
C LYS A 99 -0.82 -17.04 12.75
N SER A 100 -0.44 -15.80 13.02
CA SER A 100 -1.35 -14.67 13.16
C SER A 100 -0.66 -13.37 12.78
N LEU A 101 -1.42 -12.27 12.79
CA LEU A 101 -0.91 -10.92 12.58
C LEU A 101 0.12 -10.55 13.68
N GLU A 102 -0.17 -10.88 14.94
CA GLU A 102 0.67 -10.56 16.10
C GLU A 102 1.99 -11.31 16.03
N ASP A 103 1.95 -12.58 15.62
CA ASP A 103 3.14 -13.41 15.39
C ASP A 103 4.02 -12.82 14.29
N PHE A 104 3.43 -12.36 13.18
CA PHE A 104 4.16 -11.68 12.12
C PHE A 104 4.77 -10.36 12.58
N ILE A 105 3.99 -9.52 13.29
CA ILE A 105 4.48 -8.26 13.85
C ILE A 105 5.68 -8.52 14.77
N ALA A 106 5.56 -9.43 15.73
CA ALA A 106 6.66 -9.78 16.64
C ALA A 106 7.91 -10.21 15.87
N LYS A 107 7.76 -11.11 14.88
CA LYS A 107 8.87 -11.59 14.04
C LYS A 107 9.58 -10.45 13.30
N VAL A 108 8.85 -9.48 12.75
CA VAL A 108 9.45 -8.31 12.09
C VAL A 108 10.32 -7.53 13.07
N TYR A 109 9.78 -7.20 14.25
CA TYR A 109 10.49 -6.39 15.25
C TYR A 109 11.70 -7.11 15.85
N GLU A 110 11.64 -8.44 16.00
CA GLU A 110 12.75 -9.24 16.54
C GLU A 110 13.86 -9.53 15.51
N THR A 111 13.49 -9.76 14.23
CA THR A 111 14.44 -10.32 13.25
C THR A 111 15.23 -9.26 12.49
N TYR A 112 14.56 -8.20 12.01
CA TYR A 112 15.20 -7.22 11.10
C TYR A 112 14.65 -5.79 11.20
N GLY A 113 13.58 -5.58 11.95
CA GLY A 113 13.01 -4.27 12.22
C GLY A 113 12.04 -3.75 11.14
N PRO A 114 11.17 -2.81 11.51
CA PRO A 114 10.06 -2.37 10.67
C PRO A 114 10.54 -1.61 9.41
N ARG A 115 11.71 -0.98 9.46
CA ARG A 115 12.35 -0.32 8.31
C ARG A 115 12.69 -1.30 7.17
N VAL A 116 13.22 -2.47 7.50
CA VAL A 116 13.57 -3.47 6.47
C VAL A 116 12.32 -4.05 5.82
N ASN A 117 11.23 -4.21 6.59
CA ASN A 117 9.92 -4.54 6.02
C ASN A 117 9.46 -3.44 5.04
N MET A 118 9.52 -2.18 5.46
CA MET A 118 9.14 -1.04 4.62
C MET A 118 9.95 -0.99 3.31
N GLU A 119 11.26 -1.23 3.38
CA GLU A 119 12.12 -1.30 2.18
C GLU A 119 11.73 -2.46 1.24
N ALA A 120 11.34 -3.61 1.79
CA ALA A 120 10.89 -4.75 1.01
C ALA A 120 9.56 -4.45 0.30
N ILE A 121 8.58 -3.90 1.01
CA ILE A 121 7.30 -3.50 0.39
C ILE A 121 7.49 -2.31 -0.56
N GLY A 122 8.48 -1.45 -0.30
CA GLY A 122 8.92 -0.37 -1.19
C GLY A 122 9.39 -0.84 -2.57
N THR A 123 9.72 -2.13 -2.73
CA THR A 123 10.01 -2.71 -4.06
C THR A 123 8.77 -2.89 -4.92
N LEU A 124 7.58 -2.88 -4.31
CA LEU A 124 6.28 -3.06 -4.95
C LEU A 124 5.46 -1.77 -4.98
N PHE A 125 5.52 -0.97 -3.92
CA PHE A 125 4.75 0.26 -3.74
C PHE A 125 5.68 1.44 -3.45
N HIS A 126 5.61 2.47 -4.28
CA HIS A 126 6.44 3.65 -4.20
C HIS A 126 6.11 4.56 -3.00
N LEU A 127 4.88 4.48 -2.47
CA LEU A 127 4.46 5.13 -1.21
C LEU A 127 5.50 4.98 -0.10
N PHE A 128 6.08 3.78 0.05
CA PHE A 128 7.06 3.47 1.10
C PHE A 128 8.47 4.03 0.84
N LYS A 129 8.71 4.54 -0.37
CA LYS A 129 9.90 5.34 -0.71
C LYS A 129 9.67 6.84 -0.51
N LEU A 130 8.50 7.24 0.01
CA LEU A 130 8.06 8.63 0.15
C LEU A 130 7.95 9.37 -1.20
N ASP A 131 7.76 8.60 -2.27
CA ASP A 131 7.51 9.12 -3.62
C ASP A 131 6.12 8.63 -4.03
N GLY A 132 5.12 9.50 -3.98
CA GLY A 132 3.76 9.13 -4.33
C GLY A 132 3.62 8.97 -5.83
N THR A 133 3.10 7.83 -6.29
CA THR A 133 2.71 7.64 -7.69
C THR A 133 1.38 6.89 -7.77
N SER A 134 0.59 7.26 -8.78
CA SER A 134 -0.67 6.60 -9.10
C SER A 134 -0.48 5.12 -9.50
N LYS A 135 0.75 4.70 -9.86
CA LYS A 135 1.13 3.30 -10.09
C LYS A 135 0.85 2.40 -8.87
N ASP A 136 0.86 2.95 -7.65
CA ASP A 136 0.57 2.17 -6.43
C ASP A 136 -0.86 1.63 -6.41
N LEU A 137 -1.81 2.35 -6.99
CA LEU A 137 -3.19 1.87 -7.12
C LEU A 137 -3.28 0.68 -8.09
N ILE A 138 -2.50 0.74 -9.18
CA ILE A 138 -2.40 -0.39 -10.13
C ILE A 138 -1.72 -1.58 -9.44
N ALA A 139 -0.62 -1.35 -8.70
CA ALA A 139 0.11 -2.39 -7.99
C ALA A 139 -0.80 -3.13 -7.00
N LEU A 140 -1.69 -2.43 -6.29
CA LEU A 140 -2.66 -3.05 -5.39
C LEU A 140 -3.61 -4.02 -6.13
N LEU A 141 -4.06 -3.66 -7.34
CA LEU A 141 -4.95 -4.52 -8.14
C LEU A 141 -4.27 -5.84 -8.56
N GLU A 142 -2.95 -5.85 -8.71
CA GLU A 142 -2.20 -7.05 -9.11
C GLU A 142 -2.23 -8.15 -8.03
N PHE A 143 -2.54 -7.80 -6.78
CA PHE A 143 -2.71 -8.76 -5.69
C PHE A 143 -4.08 -9.45 -5.69
N ASN A 144 -4.97 -9.15 -6.63
CA ASN A 144 -6.27 -9.83 -6.79
C ASN A 144 -7.08 -9.92 -5.48
N LEU A 145 -7.06 -8.83 -4.69
CA LEU A 145 -7.79 -8.72 -3.42
C LEU A 145 -9.29 -8.46 -3.60
N PHE A 146 -9.71 -8.10 -4.81
CA PHE A 146 -11.05 -7.65 -5.14
C PHE A 146 -11.71 -8.60 -6.13
N ASP A 147 -13.00 -8.89 -5.92
CA ASP A 147 -13.80 -9.62 -6.90
C ASP A 147 -14.17 -8.75 -8.11
N GLN A 148 -14.68 -9.38 -9.18
CA GLN A 148 -15.02 -8.69 -10.42
C GLN A 148 -16.04 -7.54 -10.22
N LYS A 149 -17.03 -7.75 -9.35
CA LYS A 149 -18.05 -6.73 -9.05
C LYS A 149 -17.43 -5.51 -8.37
N THR A 150 -16.50 -5.74 -7.46
CA THR A 150 -15.74 -4.68 -6.78
C THR A 150 -14.84 -3.96 -7.76
N LEU A 151 -14.15 -4.67 -8.65
CA LEU A 151 -13.33 -4.06 -9.70
C LEU A 151 -14.15 -3.11 -10.59
N GLU A 152 -15.38 -3.48 -10.97
CA GLU A 152 -16.29 -2.61 -11.72
C GLU A 152 -16.73 -1.36 -10.95
N LEU A 153 -16.81 -1.44 -9.62
CA LEU A 153 -17.06 -0.27 -8.76
C LEU A 153 -15.82 0.62 -8.68
N LEU A 154 -14.65 0.04 -8.46
CA LEU A 154 -13.38 0.75 -8.40
C LEU A 154 -13.08 1.48 -9.72
N ASP A 155 -13.39 0.88 -10.87
CA ASP A 155 -13.21 1.50 -12.19
C ASP A 155 -14.09 2.76 -12.40
N LYS A 156 -15.19 2.90 -11.63
CA LYS A 156 -16.07 4.08 -11.65
C LYS A 156 -15.72 5.11 -10.58
N MET A 157 -14.80 4.78 -9.67
CA MET A 157 -14.38 5.69 -8.62
C MET A 157 -13.43 6.75 -9.17
N THR A 158 -13.59 7.96 -8.65
CA THR A 158 -12.65 9.06 -8.88
C THR A 158 -11.62 9.11 -7.76
N PHE A 159 -10.36 9.18 -8.14
CA PHE A 159 -9.17 9.36 -7.30
C PHE A 159 -8.67 10.78 -7.48
N ILE A 160 -8.25 11.42 -6.38
CA ILE A 160 -7.90 12.84 -6.36
C ILE A 160 -6.42 12.93 -6.04
N PHE A 161 -5.64 13.49 -6.96
CA PHE A 161 -4.21 13.67 -6.78
C PHE A 161 -3.81 15.13 -6.81
N HIS A 162 -2.97 15.53 -5.87
CA HIS A 162 -2.25 16.79 -5.87
C HIS A 162 -0.79 16.53 -6.29
N PRO A 163 -0.18 17.46 -7.04
CA PRO A 163 1.24 17.37 -7.34
C PRO A 163 2.04 17.45 -6.04
N PHE A 164 3.15 16.71 -5.98
CA PHE A 164 4.05 16.79 -4.84
C PHE A 164 4.69 18.18 -4.75
N ASN A 165 4.45 18.89 -3.64
CA ASN A 165 5.14 20.14 -3.34
C ASN A 165 6.39 19.81 -2.53
N GLY A 166 7.58 20.01 -3.11
CA GLY A 166 8.87 19.67 -2.48
C GLY A 166 9.18 20.35 -1.13
N CYS A 167 8.33 21.25 -0.65
CA CYS A 167 8.39 21.82 0.70
C CYS A 167 7.76 20.93 1.79
N ASP A 168 6.92 19.95 1.43
CA ASP A 168 6.19 19.07 2.37
C ASP A 168 6.82 17.68 2.50
N ALA A 169 8.02 17.48 1.93
CA ALA A 169 8.75 16.22 2.01
C ALA A 169 9.08 15.87 3.48
N PRO A 170 8.62 14.73 4.01
CA PRO A 170 9.14 14.20 5.27
C PRO A 170 10.61 13.79 5.11
N LEU A 171 11.52 14.68 5.54
CA LEU A 171 12.96 14.41 5.69
C LEU A 171 13.22 13.36 6.80
#